data_AF-A0AB35I1R8-F1
#
_entry.id   AF-A0AB35I1R8-F1
#
_cell.length_a   1.000
_cell.length_b   1.000
_cell.length_c   1.000
_cell.angle_alpha   90.00
_cell.angle_beta   90.00
_cell.angle_gamma   90.00
#
_symmetry.space_group_name_H-M   'P 1'
#
loop_
_entity.id
_entity.type
_entity.pdbx_description
1 polymer ?
#
loop_
_entity_poly.entity_id
_entity_poly.type
_entity_poly.pdbx_seq_one_letter_code
_entity_poly.pdbx_strand_id
1 'polypeptide(L)'
;MGKRINKKKVFVNQLKTLENLEQKINQLVASHSRRNGSHLGIAFRTVIDPNEPTLYKEGHHGRGNLIEGIRECDYKISKADPNWVLASPDHGLSFSSTMKHAINTMKFLGGFQKKGTKISCAYWILENNSSIPEDMEFVQDPDNPEHYLLTITRDMTISELVNKLKWIAQRMTVMNDLALEA
;
A
#
# COMPACT_ATOMS: atom_id res chain seq x y z
N MET A 1 -64.65 10.06 -3.12
CA MET A 1 -63.42 9.86 -2.33
C MET A 1 -62.49 8.92 -3.08
N GLY A 2 -61.42 9.42 -3.70
CA GLY A 2 -60.38 8.59 -4.32
C GLY A 2 -59.05 8.82 -3.62
N LYS A 3 -58.64 7.90 -2.72
CA LYS A 3 -57.31 7.97 -2.10
C LYS A 3 -56.25 7.71 -3.18
N ARG A 4 -55.49 8.74 -3.56
CA ARG A 4 -54.25 8.59 -4.34
C ARG A 4 -53.25 7.79 -3.51
N ILE A 5 -53.01 6.54 -3.90
CA ILE A 5 -51.94 5.72 -3.33
C ILE A 5 -50.62 6.30 -3.84
N ASN A 6 -49.88 6.96 -2.95
CA ASN A 6 -48.55 7.46 -3.25
C ASN A 6 -47.61 6.25 -3.33
N LYS A 7 -47.33 5.76 -4.55
CA LYS A 7 -46.35 4.68 -4.75
C LYS A 7 -45.01 5.15 -4.18
N LYS A 8 -44.50 4.49 -3.13
CA LYS A 8 -43.12 4.69 -2.64
C LYS A 8 -42.20 4.50 -3.84
N LYS A 9 -41.43 5.53 -4.21
CA LYS A 9 -40.35 5.39 -5.18
C LYS A 9 -39.28 4.49 -4.54
N VAL A 10 -39.27 3.22 -4.92
CA VAL A 10 -38.40 2.18 -4.32
C VAL A 10 -36.92 2.36 -4.75
N PHE A 11 -36.65 3.22 -5.74
CA PHE A 11 -35.34 3.32 -6.39
C PHE A 11 -34.71 4.73 -6.37
N VAL A 12 -34.98 5.56 -5.35
CA VAL A 12 -34.46 6.95 -5.32
C VAL A 12 -32.94 7.02 -5.10
N ASN A 13 -32.29 5.93 -4.64
CA ASN A 13 -30.86 5.94 -4.28
C ASN A 13 -30.01 4.92 -5.06
N GLN A 14 -30.49 4.38 -6.18
CA GLN A 14 -29.77 3.31 -6.89
C GLN A 14 -28.58 3.77 -7.74
N LEU A 15 -28.38 5.08 -7.88
CA LEU A 15 -27.16 5.64 -8.45
C LEU A 15 -26.54 6.54 -7.38
N LYS A 16 -25.77 5.94 -6.47
CA LYS A 16 -24.81 6.72 -5.68
C LYS A 16 -23.89 7.39 -6.71
N THR A 17 -23.91 8.71 -6.77
CA THR A 17 -22.94 9.47 -7.56
C THR A 17 -21.53 9.10 -7.13
N LEU A 18 -20.53 9.27 -8.00
CA LEU A 18 -19.11 9.04 -7.66
C LEU A 18 -18.73 9.77 -6.36
N GLU A 19 -19.26 10.99 -6.19
CA GLU A 19 -19.12 11.79 -4.97
C GLU A 19 -19.66 11.08 -3.71
N ASN A 20 -20.81 10.41 -3.79
CA ASN A 20 -21.36 9.66 -2.67
C ASN A 20 -20.53 8.41 -2.31
N LEU A 21 -19.85 7.82 -3.30
CA LEU A 21 -18.92 6.70 -3.08
C LEU A 21 -17.64 7.20 -2.44
N GLU A 22 -17.06 8.30 -2.95
CA GLU A 22 -15.88 8.94 -2.39
C GLU A 22 -16.11 9.39 -0.95
N GLN A 23 -17.24 10.05 -0.67
CA GLN A 23 -17.63 10.43 0.69
C GLN A 23 -17.76 9.20 1.61
N LYS A 24 -18.35 8.10 1.14
CA LYS A 24 -18.46 6.87 1.93
C LYS A 24 -17.11 6.21 2.19
N ILE A 25 -16.21 6.19 1.21
CA ILE A 25 -14.85 5.68 1.37
C ILE A 25 -14.11 6.54 2.40
N ASN A 26 -14.17 7.87 2.27
CA ASN A 26 -13.57 8.80 3.23
C ASN A 26 -14.14 8.63 4.64
N GLN A 27 -15.45 8.43 4.77
CA GLN A 27 -16.09 8.14 6.07
C GLN A 27 -15.67 6.79 6.65
N LEU A 28 -15.52 5.75 5.82
CA LEU A 28 -15.04 4.43 6.24
C LEU A 28 -13.59 4.51 6.71
N VAL A 29 -12.72 5.18 5.94
CA VAL A 29 -11.32 5.44 6.33
C VAL A 29 -11.28 6.22 7.65
N ALA A 30 -12.00 7.34 7.75
CA ALA A 30 -12.01 8.17 8.96
C ALA A 30 -12.60 7.46 10.19
N SER A 31 -13.58 6.57 10.01
CA SER A 31 -14.13 5.77 11.12
C SER A 31 -13.19 4.64 11.53
N HIS A 32 -12.43 4.08 10.58
CA HIS A 32 -11.41 3.09 10.86
C HIS A 32 -10.20 3.69 11.59
N SER A 33 -9.68 4.84 11.14
CA SER A 33 -8.57 5.57 11.77
C SER A 33 -8.87 6.05 13.20
N ARG A 34 -10.14 6.12 13.60
CA ARG A 34 -10.58 6.47 14.96
C ARG A 34 -10.67 5.27 15.91
N ARG A 35 -10.46 4.03 15.43
CA ARG A 35 -10.46 2.84 16.29
C ARG A 35 -9.15 2.75 17.07
N ASN A 36 -9.23 2.55 18.39
CA ASN A 36 -8.05 2.33 19.23
C ASN A 36 -7.20 1.17 18.68
N GLY A 37 -5.91 1.43 18.45
CA GLY A 37 -4.97 0.45 17.90
C GLY A 37 -4.84 0.42 16.37
N SER A 38 -5.66 1.16 15.61
CA SER A 38 -5.53 1.28 14.14
C SER A 38 -5.02 2.67 13.78
N HIS A 39 -3.70 2.82 13.60
CA HIS A 39 -3.13 4.14 13.25
C HIS A 39 -3.19 4.40 11.73
N LEU A 40 -2.95 3.37 10.89
CA LEU A 40 -2.89 3.52 9.43
C LEU A 40 -4.22 3.21 8.72
N GLY A 41 -4.93 2.16 9.14
CA GLY A 41 -6.23 1.74 8.60
C GLY A 41 -6.19 1.15 7.18
N ILE A 42 -5.73 1.93 6.20
CA ILE A 42 -5.49 1.48 4.83
C ILE A 42 -4.10 1.93 4.37
N ALA A 43 -3.39 1.05 3.67
CA ALA A 43 -2.08 1.33 3.10
C ALA A 43 -2.13 1.11 1.59
N PHE A 44 -1.65 2.08 0.82
CA PHE A 44 -1.56 2.02 -0.64
C PHE A 44 -0.11 1.97 -1.07
N ARG A 45 0.20 1.13 -2.05
CA ARG A 45 1.55 0.96 -2.58
C ARG A 45 1.51 1.00 -4.10
N THR A 46 2.41 1.82 -4.65
CA THR A 46 2.62 1.85 -6.10
C THR A 46 3.32 0.56 -6.51
N VAL A 47 2.81 -0.09 -7.56
CA VAL A 47 3.40 -1.26 -8.18
C VAL A 47 3.73 -0.93 -9.63
N ILE A 48 4.98 -1.13 -10.01
CA ILE A 48 5.48 -0.82 -11.36
C ILE A 48 5.83 -2.15 -12.02
N ASP A 49 5.21 -2.44 -13.15
CA ASP A 49 5.48 -3.68 -13.89
C ASP A 49 6.97 -3.78 -14.23
N PRO A 50 7.58 -4.97 -14.10
CA PRO A 50 7.00 -6.28 -13.76
C PRO A 50 7.19 -6.68 -12.28
N ASN A 51 7.28 -5.72 -11.35
CA ASN A 51 7.50 -6.03 -9.93
C ASN A 51 6.24 -6.57 -9.26
N GLU A 52 6.43 -7.29 -8.15
CA GLU A 52 5.35 -7.71 -7.26
C GLU A 52 5.02 -6.59 -6.26
N PRO A 53 3.87 -6.67 -5.56
CA PRO A 53 3.50 -5.66 -4.57
C PRO A 53 4.53 -5.46 -3.47
N THR A 54 5.31 -6.46 -3.08
CA THR A 54 6.29 -6.33 -1.98
C THR A 54 7.70 -6.76 -2.36
N LEU A 55 7.92 -7.30 -3.57
CA LEU A 55 9.21 -7.78 -4.04
C LEU A 55 9.51 -7.23 -5.42
N TYR A 56 10.78 -6.94 -5.66
CA TYR A 56 11.23 -6.43 -6.95
C TYR A 56 11.80 -7.53 -7.83
N LYS A 57 11.71 -7.31 -9.14
CA LYS A 57 12.35 -8.15 -10.15
C LYS A 57 13.71 -7.58 -10.51
N GLU A 58 14.68 -8.46 -10.74
CA GLU A 58 16.02 -8.11 -11.19
C GLU A 58 15.98 -7.19 -12.41
N GLY A 59 16.73 -6.08 -12.36
CA GLY A 59 16.74 -5.06 -13.42
C GLY A 59 15.54 -4.11 -13.46
N HIS A 60 14.56 -4.24 -12.56
CA HIS A 60 13.35 -3.41 -12.49
C HIS A 60 13.16 -2.68 -11.16
N HIS A 61 14.25 -2.54 -10.39
CA HIS A 61 14.25 -2.03 -9.01
C HIS A 61 14.91 -0.65 -8.85
N GLY A 62 15.16 0.08 -9.94
CA GLY A 62 15.88 1.36 -9.86
C GLY A 62 17.33 1.19 -9.36
N ARG A 63 17.84 2.17 -8.61
CA ARG A 63 19.22 2.16 -8.07
C ARG A 63 19.32 1.28 -6.81
N GLY A 64 20.52 0.75 -6.57
CA GLY A 64 20.86 -0.14 -5.45
C GLY A 64 20.89 -1.60 -5.86
N ASN A 65 21.55 -2.45 -5.09
CA ASN A 65 21.53 -3.89 -5.35
C ASN A 65 20.20 -4.51 -4.92
N LEU A 66 19.93 -5.67 -5.49
CA LEU A 66 18.80 -6.51 -5.17
C LEU A 66 19.30 -7.84 -4.60
N ILE A 67 18.75 -8.28 -3.47
CA ILE A 67 19.00 -9.59 -2.87
C ILE A 67 17.65 -10.28 -2.68
N GLU A 68 17.38 -11.33 -3.45
CA GLU A 68 16.12 -12.10 -3.40
C GLU A 68 14.83 -11.25 -3.51
N GLY A 69 14.87 -10.17 -4.29
CA GLY A 69 13.74 -9.26 -4.46
C GLY A 69 13.67 -8.14 -3.41
N ILE A 70 14.62 -8.09 -2.47
CA ILE A 70 14.79 -7.03 -1.48
C ILE A 70 15.81 -6.00 -1.98
N ARG A 71 15.45 -4.71 -1.96
CA ARG A 71 16.34 -3.62 -2.34
C ARG A 71 17.12 -3.09 -1.14
N GLU A 72 18.42 -2.88 -1.31
CA GLU A 72 19.31 -2.31 -0.28
C GLU A 72 18.91 -0.91 0.20
N CYS A 73 18.19 -0.13 -0.62
CA CYS A 73 17.71 1.19 -0.21
C CYS A 73 16.42 1.14 0.61
N ASP A 74 15.64 0.05 0.48
CA ASP A 74 14.38 -0.10 1.21
C ASP A 74 14.62 -0.85 2.53
N TYR A 75 15.65 -1.70 2.61
CA TYR A 75 16.00 -2.42 3.82
C TYR A 75 17.51 -2.42 4.06
N LYS A 76 17.91 -2.22 5.32
CA LYS A 76 19.32 -2.10 5.71
C LYS A 76 20.00 -3.46 5.75
N ILE A 77 20.60 -3.86 4.63
CA ILE A 77 21.35 -5.12 4.54
C ILE A 77 22.65 -5.02 5.35
N SER A 78 22.97 -6.07 6.11
CA SER A 78 24.19 -6.14 6.92
C SER A 78 25.43 -6.20 6.02
N LYS A 79 26.39 -5.31 6.30
CA LYS A 79 27.69 -5.31 5.60
C LYS A 79 28.59 -6.47 6.00
N ALA A 80 28.37 -7.05 7.19
CA ALA A 80 29.16 -8.16 7.70
C ALA A 80 28.66 -9.52 7.17
N ASP A 81 27.35 -9.63 6.92
CA ASP A 81 26.71 -10.80 6.34
C ASP A 81 25.50 -10.36 5.50
N PRO A 82 25.60 -10.35 4.15
CA PRO A 82 24.53 -9.94 3.25
C PRO A 82 23.26 -10.80 3.33
N ASN A 83 23.28 -11.92 4.05
CA ASN A 83 22.08 -12.72 4.33
C ASN A 83 21.22 -12.14 5.46
N TRP A 84 21.66 -11.08 6.14
CA TRP A 84 20.94 -10.44 7.23
C TRP A 84 20.46 -9.04 6.88
N VAL A 85 19.27 -8.72 7.39
CA VAL A 85 18.69 -7.38 7.38
C VAL A 85 18.64 -6.86 8.81
N LEU A 86 19.15 -5.64 9.00
CA LEU A 86 19.22 -4.98 10.29
C LEU A 86 17.97 -4.13 10.52
N ALA A 87 17.43 -4.20 11.73
CA ALA A 87 16.31 -3.38 12.16
C ALA A 87 16.62 -1.89 12.01
N SER A 88 15.71 -1.16 11.40
CA SER A 88 15.83 0.28 11.24
C SER A 88 14.46 0.91 11.00
N PRO A 89 14.07 1.93 11.78
CA PRO A 89 12.81 2.64 11.57
C PRO A 89 12.82 3.49 10.28
N ASP A 90 14.02 3.79 9.75
CA ASP A 90 14.20 4.64 8.56
C ASP A 90 14.27 3.85 7.25
N HIS A 91 14.21 2.52 7.32
CA HIS A 91 14.29 1.63 6.15
C HIS A 91 13.08 0.71 6.13
N GLY A 92 12.21 0.90 5.14
CA GLY A 92 11.14 -0.04 4.84
C GLY A 92 10.57 0.18 3.46
N LEU A 93 9.61 -0.67 3.09
CA LEU A 93 8.83 -0.45 1.87
C LEU A 93 7.93 0.77 2.05
N SER A 94 7.95 1.68 1.07
CA SER A 94 7.07 2.86 1.06
C SER A 94 5.60 2.51 0.78
N PHE A 95 4.72 3.15 1.57
CA PHE A 95 3.28 3.14 1.45
C PHE A 95 2.71 4.56 1.62
N SER A 96 1.54 4.79 1.03
CA SER A 96 0.71 5.98 1.22
C SER A 96 -0.47 5.66 2.11
N SER A 97 -0.84 6.55 3.02
CA SER A 97 -2.06 6.41 3.83
C SER A 97 -3.31 6.96 3.15
N THR A 98 -3.14 7.75 2.07
CA THR A 98 -4.25 8.32 1.29
C THR A 98 -4.15 7.98 -0.19
N MET A 99 -5.31 7.86 -0.85
CA MET A 99 -5.37 7.61 -2.29
C MET A 99 -4.81 8.78 -3.10
N LYS A 100 -4.97 10.02 -2.62
CA LYS A 100 -4.41 11.21 -3.25
C LYS A 100 -2.88 11.15 -3.27
N HIS A 101 -2.25 10.83 -2.14
CA HIS A 101 -0.80 10.65 -2.06
C HIS A 101 -0.32 9.48 -2.94
N ALA A 102 -1.07 8.37 -2.96
CA ALA A 102 -0.76 7.23 -3.82
C ALA A 102 -0.77 7.60 -5.32
N ILE A 103 -1.82 8.29 -5.80
CA ILE A 103 -1.92 8.76 -7.20
C ILE A 103 -0.78 9.71 -7.55
N ASN A 104 -0.44 10.65 -6.66
CA ASN A 104 0.66 11.58 -6.88
C ASN A 104 2.01 10.83 -6.99
N THR A 105 2.22 9.84 -6.12
CA THR A 105 3.41 8.97 -6.16
C THR A 105 3.48 8.19 -7.47
N MET A 106 2.37 7.59 -7.91
CA MET A 106 2.31 6.86 -9.19
C MET A 106 2.66 7.76 -10.37
N LYS A 107 2.11 8.99 -10.43
CA LYS A 107 2.42 9.97 -11.49
C LYS A 107 3.89 10.38 -11.47
N PHE A 108 4.43 10.65 -10.29
CA PHE A 108 5.84 11.02 -10.13
C PHE A 108 6.76 9.89 -10.60
N LEU A 109 6.57 8.67 -10.08
CA LEU A 109 7.38 7.51 -10.44
C LEU A 109 7.21 7.13 -11.92
N GLY A 110 6.03 7.33 -12.49
CA GLY A 110 5.74 7.10 -13.90
C GLY A 110 6.51 7.99 -14.85
N GLY A 111 6.80 9.23 -14.46
CA GLY A 111 7.66 10.12 -15.25
C GLY A 111 9.08 9.60 -15.47
N PHE A 112 9.53 8.62 -14.68
CA PHE A 112 10.84 7.98 -14.82
C PHE A 112 10.81 6.63 -15.53
N GLN A 113 9.62 6.14 -15.91
CA GLN A 113 9.47 4.84 -16.57
C GLN A 113 9.55 4.96 -18.09
N LYS A 114 9.83 3.83 -18.74
CA LYS A 114 9.75 3.73 -20.20
C LYS A 114 8.28 3.87 -20.64
N LYS A 115 8.08 4.48 -21.80
CA LYS A 115 6.75 4.62 -22.40
C LYS A 115 6.06 3.25 -22.51
N GLY A 116 4.81 3.17 -22.07
CA GLY A 116 4.01 1.93 -22.07
C GLY A 116 4.24 1.02 -20.86
N THR A 117 5.10 1.40 -19.90
CA THR A 117 5.18 0.70 -18.61
C THR A 117 3.88 0.90 -17.84
N LYS A 118 3.29 -0.20 -17.37
CA LYS A 118 2.09 -0.16 -16.52
C LYS A 118 2.46 0.11 -15.08
N ILE A 119 1.68 0.99 -14.47
CA ILE A 119 1.84 1.43 -13.08
C ILE A 119 0.48 1.27 -12.41
N SER A 120 0.39 0.37 -11.45
CA SER A 120 -0.83 0.08 -10.71
C SER A 120 -0.66 0.46 -9.24
N CYS A 121 -1.75 0.32 -8.48
CA CYS A 121 -1.75 0.52 -7.05
C CYS A 121 -2.24 -0.75 -6.37
N ALA A 122 -1.43 -1.31 -5.48
CA ALA A 122 -1.85 -2.35 -4.56
C ALA A 122 -2.27 -1.70 -3.25
N TYR A 123 -3.38 -2.16 -2.66
CA TYR A 123 -3.83 -1.66 -1.37
C TYR A 123 -4.01 -2.79 -0.37
N TRP A 124 -3.91 -2.41 0.89
CA TRP A 124 -4.10 -3.30 2.02
C TRP A 124 -4.97 -2.63 3.08
N ILE A 125 -6.07 -3.29 3.43
CA ILE A 125 -6.93 -2.87 4.55
C ILE A 125 -6.44 -3.61 5.80
N LEU A 126 -5.97 -2.84 6.78
CA LEU A 126 -5.41 -3.34 8.03
C LEU A 126 -6.53 -3.46 9.07
N GLU A 127 -7.44 -4.41 8.88
CA GLU A 127 -8.66 -4.49 9.70
C GLU A 127 -8.39 -4.88 11.17
N ASN A 128 -7.20 -5.39 11.52
CA ASN A 128 -6.72 -5.69 12.88
C ASN A 128 -5.18 -5.80 12.95
N ASN A 129 -4.57 -5.58 14.14
CA ASN A 129 -3.10 -5.64 14.35
C ASN A 129 -2.48 -7.04 14.07
N SER A 130 -3.27 -8.12 14.20
CA SER A 130 -2.85 -9.48 13.81
C SER A 130 -2.60 -9.66 12.30
N SER A 131 -2.81 -8.60 11.52
CA SER A 131 -2.59 -8.59 10.08
C SER A 131 -1.15 -8.23 9.73
N ILE A 132 -0.29 -7.78 10.64
CA ILE A 132 1.12 -7.55 10.33
C ILE A 132 1.94 -8.72 10.88
N PRO A 133 2.87 -9.31 10.12
CA PRO A 133 3.77 -10.34 10.65
C PRO A 133 4.51 -9.84 11.89
N GLU A 134 4.85 -10.75 12.81
CA GLU A 134 5.71 -10.41 13.94
C GLU A 134 7.02 -9.76 13.46
N ASP A 135 7.61 -8.92 14.30
CA ASP A 135 8.83 -8.15 14.01
C ASP A 135 8.72 -7.16 12.83
N MET A 136 7.51 -6.74 12.45
CA MET A 136 7.28 -5.72 11.43
C MET A 136 6.27 -4.68 11.90
N GLU A 137 6.42 -3.44 11.45
CA GLU A 137 5.47 -2.37 11.76
C GLU A 137 5.41 -1.31 10.66
N PHE A 138 4.35 -0.51 10.68
CA PHE A 138 4.28 0.71 9.88
C PHE A 138 4.78 1.90 10.69
N VAL A 139 5.89 2.48 10.26
CA VAL A 139 6.46 3.72 10.83
C VAL A 139 6.05 4.89 9.94
N GLN A 140 5.45 5.93 10.54
CA GLN A 140 5.12 7.15 9.82
C GLN A 140 6.38 7.95 9.52
N ASP A 141 6.51 8.47 8.31
CA ASP A 141 7.58 9.41 7.97
C ASP A 141 7.38 10.72 8.75
N PRO A 142 8.39 11.19 9.51
CA PRO A 142 8.27 12.40 10.31
C PRO A 142 8.03 13.66 9.47
N ASP A 143 8.50 13.68 8.22
CA ASP A 143 8.40 14.83 7.34
C ASP A 143 7.16 14.77 6.41
N ASN A 144 6.51 13.61 6.34
CA ASN A 144 5.33 13.41 5.50
C ASN A 144 4.29 12.50 6.17
N PRO A 145 3.23 13.06 6.78
CA PRO A 145 2.23 12.28 7.49
C PRO A 145 1.39 11.35 6.59
N GLU A 146 1.45 11.54 5.27
CA GLU A 146 0.79 10.66 4.30
C GLU A 146 1.69 9.49 3.85
N HIS A 147 2.96 9.48 4.25
CA HIS A 147 3.95 8.47 3.90
C HIS A 147 4.29 7.58 5.10
N TYR A 148 4.33 6.28 4.86
CA TYR A 148 4.66 5.26 5.86
C TYR A 148 5.66 4.27 5.28
N LEU A 149 6.56 3.80 6.14
CA LEU A 149 7.49 2.72 5.86
C LEU A 149 7.02 1.45 6.56
N LEU A 150 6.94 0.35 5.83
CA LEU A 150 6.79 -0.98 6.42
C LEU A 150 8.19 -1.51 6.79
N THR A 151 8.56 -1.35 8.06
CA THR A 151 9.90 -1.62 8.59
C THR A 151 9.96 -2.99 9.26
N ILE A 152 11.18 -3.41 9.60
CA ILE A 152 11.42 -4.52 10.51
C ILE A 152 11.87 -3.97 11.89
N THR A 153 11.34 -4.54 12.96
CA THR A 153 11.63 -4.12 14.35
C THR A 153 12.69 -4.99 15.02
N ARG A 154 13.08 -6.10 14.38
CA ARG A 154 14.15 -7.00 14.83
C ARG A 154 14.95 -7.50 13.63
N ASP A 155 16.26 -7.66 13.81
CA ASP A 155 17.15 -8.24 12.81
C ASP A 155 16.64 -9.62 12.40
N MET A 156 16.66 -9.90 11.10
CA MET A 156 16.23 -11.19 10.54
C MET A 156 17.00 -11.51 9.27
N THR A 157 16.93 -12.76 8.84
CA THR A 157 17.51 -13.18 7.57
C THR A 157 16.72 -12.61 6.38
N ILE A 158 17.38 -12.48 5.22
CA ILE A 158 16.73 -12.10 3.96
C ILE A 158 15.56 -13.05 3.65
N SER A 159 15.76 -14.36 3.85
CA SER A 159 14.72 -15.36 3.61
C SER A 159 13.48 -15.17 4.50
N GLU A 160 13.67 -14.87 5.79
CA GLU A 160 12.57 -14.56 6.70
C GLU A 160 11.81 -13.30 6.25
N LEU A 161 12.52 -12.24 5.88
CA LEU A 161 11.91 -11.01 5.37
C LEU A 161 11.11 -11.29 4.08
N VAL A 162 11.67 -12.01 3.13
CA VAL A 162 11.01 -12.39 1.87
C VAL A 162 9.71 -13.16 2.16
N ASN A 163 9.74 -14.12 3.08
CA ASN A 163 8.55 -14.90 3.45
C ASN A 163 7.47 -14.02 4.09
N LYS A 164 7.85 -13.10 4.98
CA LYS A 164 6.91 -12.14 5.60
C LYS A 164 6.32 -11.20 4.55
N LEU A 165 7.13 -10.69 3.61
CA LEU A 165 6.67 -9.82 2.53
C LEU A 165 5.74 -10.53 1.54
N LYS A 166 5.98 -11.81 1.22
CA LYS A 166 5.05 -12.63 0.43
C LYS A 166 3.72 -12.84 1.15
N TRP A 167 3.78 -13.11 2.46
CA TRP A 167 2.57 -13.25 3.28
C TRP A 167 1.73 -11.96 3.29
N ILE A 168 2.40 -10.79 3.28
CA ILE A 168 1.74 -9.50 3.15
C ILE A 168 1.13 -9.35 1.76
N ALA A 169 1.90 -9.61 0.69
CA ALA A 169 1.41 -9.48 -0.68
C ALA A 169 0.15 -10.32 -0.96
N GLN A 170 0.04 -11.51 -0.36
CA GLN A 170 -1.15 -12.36 -0.46
C GLN A 170 -2.43 -11.72 0.12
N ARG A 171 -2.30 -10.72 0.98
CA ARG A 171 -3.41 -9.97 1.59
C ARG A 171 -3.65 -8.62 0.93
N MET A 172 -2.78 -8.23 0.00
CA MET A 172 -2.96 -7.04 -0.80
C MET A 172 -3.87 -7.33 -1.99
N THR A 173 -4.69 -6.36 -2.37
CA THR A 173 -5.44 -6.39 -3.62
C THR A 173 -4.84 -5.39 -4.57
N VAL A 174 -4.58 -5.80 -5.81
CA VAL A 174 -4.03 -4.92 -6.86
C VAL A 174 -5.17 -4.31 -7.67
N MET A 175 -5.25 -2.99 -7.70
CA MET A 175 -6.19 -2.24 -8.54
C MET A 175 -5.63 -2.12 -9.95
N ASN A 176 -5.92 -3.11 -10.79
CA ASN A 176 -5.51 -3.12 -12.20
C ASN A 176 -6.29 -2.10 -13.04
N ASP A 177 -7.52 -1.76 -12.64
CA ASP A 177 -8.40 -0.83 -13.38
C ASP A 177 -8.01 0.65 -13.19
N LEU A 178 -7.12 0.94 -12.24
CA LEU A 178 -6.53 2.27 -12.01
C LEU A 178 -5.10 2.37 -12.57
N ALA A 179 -4.72 1.46 -13.47
CA ALA A 179 -3.40 1.46 -14.07
C ALA A 179 -3.17 2.73 -14.89
N LEU A 180 -2.08 3.42 -14.60
CA LEU A 180 -1.52 4.47 -15.45
C LEU A 180 -0.52 3.83 -16.41
N GLU A 181 -0.48 4.32 -17.63
CA GLU A 181 0.60 4.04 -18.58
C GLU A 181 1.56 5.23 -18.59
N ALA A 182 2.86 4.95 -18.50
CA ALA A 182 3.92 5.94 -18.63
C ALA A 182 4.12 6.41 -20.09
#